data_AF-P9WNB6-F1
#
_entry.id   AF-P9WNB6-F1
#
_cell.length_a   1.000
_cell.length_b   1.000
_cell.length_c   1.000
_cell.angle_alpha   90.00
_cell.angle_beta   90.00
_cell.angle_gamma   90.00
#
_symmetry.space_group_name_H-M   'P 1'
#
loop_
_entity.id
_entity.type
_entity.pdbx_description
1 polymer ?
#
loop_
_entity_poly.entity_id
_entity_poly.type
_entity_poly.pdbx_seq_one_letter_code
_entity_poly.pdbx_strand_id
1 'polypeptide(L)'
;MSAYRQPVERYWWARRRSYLRFMLREISCIFVAWFVLYLVLVLRAVGAGGNSYQRFLDFSANPVVVVLNVVALSFLLLHAVTWFGSAPRAMVIQVRGRRVPARAVLAGHYAAWLVVSVIVAWMVLS
;
A
#
# COMPACT_ATOMS: atom_id res chain seq x y z
N MET A 1 38.39 29.49 2.21
CA MET A 1 38.15 28.42 1.21
C MET A 1 36.65 28.13 1.19
N SER A 2 35.96 28.41 0.08
CA SER A 2 34.56 28.00 -0.07
C SER A 2 34.52 26.47 -0.20
N ALA A 3 33.80 25.79 0.69
CA ALA A 3 33.58 24.35 0.55
C ALA A 3 32.78 24.08 -0.73
N TYR A 4 33.25 23.14 -1.56
CA TYR A 4 32.52 22.70 -2.74
C TYR A 4 31.18 22.07 -2.34
N ARG A 5 30.07 22.53 -2.94
CA ARG A 5 28.76 21.89 -2.80
C ARG A 5 28.46 21.12 -4.08
N GLN A 6 28.38 19.80 -3.99
CA GLN A 6 28.01 18.96 -5.13
C GLN A 6 26.55 19.23 -5.53
N PRO A 7 26.26 19.49 -6.83
CA PRO A 7 24.90 19.65 -7.28
C PRO A 7 24.12 18.34 -7.13
N VAL A 8 22.91 18.41 -6.56
CA VAL A 8 21.97 17.28 -6.48
C VAL A 8 21.02 17.36 -7.66
N GLU A 9 21.08 16.38 -8.55
CA GLU A 9 20.19 16.31 -9.71
C GLU A 9 18.74 16.00 -9.29
N ARG A 10 17.75 16.49 -10.05
CA ARG A 10 16.32 16.24 -9.78
C ARG A 10 15.96 14.74 -9.70
N TYR A 11 16.63 13.91 -10.48
CA TYR A 11 16.43 12.46 -10.55
C TYR A 11 17.53 11.68 -9.81
N TRP A 12 18.15 12.28 -8.79
CA TRP A 12 19.17 11.63 -7.95
C TRP A 12 18.72 10.25 -7.44
N TRP A 13 17.42 10.13 -7.13
CA TRP A 13 16.81 8.91 -6.60
C TRP A 13 16.76 7.78 -7.62
N ALA A 14 16.82 8.07 -8.92
CA ALA A 14 16.84 7.07 -9.99
C ALA A 14 18.21 6.38 -10.14
N ARG A 15 19.28 6.99 -9.63
CA ARG A 15 20.66 6.50 -9.81
C ARG A 15 20.97 5.22 -9.03
N ARG A 16 20.30 4.98 -7.90
CA ARG A 16 20.55 3.81 -7.04
C ARG A 16 19.26 3.06 -6.75
N ARG A 17 19.29 1.73 -6.92
CA ARG A 17 18.15 0.85 -6.63
C ARG A 17 17.59 1.00 -5.21
N SER A 18 18.40 1.41 -4.23
CA SER A 18 17.95 1.70 -2.87
C SER A 18 17.10 2.97 -2.80
N TYR A 19 17.51 4.03 -3.50
CA TYR A 19 16.80 5.30 -3.53
C TYR A 19 15.54 5.20 -4.38
N LEU A 20 15.58 4.46 -5.49
CA LEU A 20 14.40 4.10 -6.29
C LEU A 20 13.33 3.42 -5.43
N ARG A 21 13.70 2.36 -4.70
CA ARG A 21 12.75 1.64 -3.83
C ARG A 21 12.20 2.51 -2.70
N PHE A 22 13.03 3.36 -2.11
CA PHE A 22 12.58 4.33 -1.13
C PHE A 22 11.57 5.31 -1.74
N MET A 23 11.89 5.91 -2.89
CA MET A 23 11.01 6.86 -3.56
C MET A 23 9.69 6.21 -4.01
N LEU A 24 9.72 4.99 -4.55
CA LEU A 24 8.51 4.25 -4.92
C LEU A 24 7.62 3.96 -3.70
N ARG A 25 8.23 3.67 -2.54
CA ARG A 25 7.50 3.53 -1.28
C ARG A 25 6.85 4.85 -0.88
N GLU A 26 7.54 5.98 -0.98
CA GLU A 26 6.92 7.27 -0.64
C GLU A 26 5.80 7.65 -1.62
N ILE A 27 6.00 7.46 -2.94
CA ILE A 27 5.00 7.73 -3.98
C ILE A 27 3.73 6.87 -3.80
N SER A 28 3.85 5.69 -3.17
CA SER A 28 2.68 4.84 -2.92
C SER A 28 1.56 5.54 -2.14
N CYS A 29 1.85 6.61 -1.37
CA CYS A 29 0.85 7.37 -0.63
C CYS A 29 -0.23 7.99 -1.53
N ILE A 30 0.13 8.37 -2.77
CA ILE A 30 -0.81 8.93 -3.76
C ILE A 30 -1.84 7.86 -4.15
N PHE A 31 -1.39 6.61 -4.33
CA PHE A 31 -2.25 5.48 -4.68
C PHE A 31 -3.09 5.02 -3.49
N VAL A 32 -2.57 5.11 -2.26
CA VAL A 32 -3.35 4.91 -1.04
C VAL A 32 -4.46 5.95 -0.95
N ALA A 33 -4.16 7.23 -1.18
CA ALA A 33 -5.15 8.29 -1.21
C ALA A 33 -6.22 8.06 -2.29
N TRP A 34 -5.81 7.62 -3.49
CA TRP A 34 -6.74 7.22 -4.56
C TRP A 34 -7.69 6.10 -4.09
N PHE A 35 -7.18 5.03 -3.48
CA PHE A 35 -8.01 3.93 -2.98
C PHE A 35 -8.99 4.38 -1.89
N VAL A 36 -8.56 5.24 -0.97
CA VAL A 36 -9.45 5.81 0.05
C VAL A 36 -10.57 6.61 -0.61
N LEU A 37 -10.26 7.47 -1.58
CA LEU A 37 -11.28 8.21 -2.33
C LEU A 37 -12.22 7.27 -3.10
N TYR A 38 -11.68 6.24 -3.76
CA TYR A 38 -12.46 5.24 -4.47
C TYR A 38 -13.42 4.49 -3.54
N LEU A 39 -12.98 4.12 -2.33
CA LEU A 39 -13.83 3.50 -1.31
C LEU A 39 -14.92 4.45 -0.80
N VAL A 40 -14.61 5.74 -0.60
CA VAL A 40 -15.63 6.74 -0.25
C VAL A 40 -16.65 6.90 -1.37
N LEU A 41 -16.24 6.87 -2.64
CA LEU A 41 -17.13 6.95 -3.79
C LEU A 41 -18.08 5.75 -3.87
N VAL A 42 -17.60 4.51 -3.64
CA VAL A 42 -18.49 3.35 -3.64
C VAL A 42 -19.47 3.40 -2.46
N LEU A 43 -19.03 3.78 -1.26
CA LEU A 43 -19.90 3.93 -0.09
C LEU A 43 -21.00 4.98 -0.36
N ARG A 44 -20.64 6.11 -0.95
CA ARG A 44 -21.60 7.14 -1.36
C ARG A 44 -22.57 6.62 -2.42
N ALA A 45 -22.10 5.86 -3.41
CA ALA A 45 -22.92 5.32 -4.48
C ALA A 45 -23.94 4.29 -3.96
N VAL A 46 -23.52 3.41 -3.05
CA VAL A 46 -24.40 2.45 -2.35
C VAL A 46 -25.45 3.19 -1.52
N GLY A 47 -25.05 4.21 -0.75
CA GLY A 47 -25.97 4.99 0.09
C GLY A 47 -26.98 5.85 -0.69
N ALA A 48 -26.66 6.23 -1.93
CA ALA A 48 -27.51 7.06 -2.78
C ALA A 48 -28.51 6.27 -3.66
N GLY A 49 -28.60 4.95 -3.49
CA GLY A 49 -29.57 4.09 -4.15
C GLY A 49 -29.13 3.51 -5.50
N GLY A 50 -29.95 2.62 -6.07
CA GLY A 50 -29.58 1.75 -7.20
C GLY A 50 -29.07 2.48 -8.45
N ASN A 51 -29.68 3.61 -8.81
CA ASN A 51 -29.23 4.40 -9.98
C ASN A 51 -27.82 4.97 -9.80
N SER A 52 -27.49 5.43 -8.58
CA SER A 52 -26.16 5.96 -8.26
C SER A 52 -25.12 4.83 -8.24
N TYR A 53 -25.49 3.68 -7.69
CA TYR A 53 -24.64 2.49 -7.69
C TYR A 53 -24.35 1.98 -9.11
N GLN A 54 -25.35 1.91 -10.00
CA GLN A 54 -25.14 1.49 -11.38
C GLN A 54 -24.18 2.44 -12.12
N ARG A 55 -24.35 3.76 -11.97
CA ARG A 55 -23.41 4.74 -12.57
C ARG A 55 -21.99 4.57 -12.05
N PHE A 56 -21.83 4.21 -10.78
CA PHE A 56 -20.52 3.90 -10.22
C PHE A 56 -19.94 2.63 -10.85
N LEU A 57 -20.73 1.57 -11.02
CA LEU A 57 -20.29 0.35 -11.72
C LEU A 57 -19.86 0.65 -13.16
N ASP A 58 -20.64 1.45 -13.90
CA ASP A 58 -20.31 1.86 -15.27
C ASP A 58 -19.00 2.67 -15.33
N PHE A 59 -18.78 3.58 -14.37
CA PHE A 59 -17.52 4.31 -14.21
C PHE A 59 -16.35 3.35 -13.90
N SER A 60 -16.56 2.40 -12.98
CA SER A 60 -15.55 1.42 -12.57
C SER A 60 -15.21 0.43 -13.67
N ALA A 61 -16.15 0.14 -14.58
CA ALA A 61 -15.93 -0.72 -15.74
C ALA A 61 -15.11 -0.04 -16.86
N ASN A 62 -14.91 1.28 -16.81
CA ASN A 62 -14.08 1.99 -17.77
C ASN A 62 -12.63 1.43 -17.74
N PRO A 63 -12.06 1.02 -18.88
CA PRO A 63 -10.71 0.46 -18.95
C PRO A 63 -9.63 1.32 -18.29
N VAL A 64 -9.76 2.65 -18.35
CA VAL A 64 -8.81 3.59 -17.73
C VAL A 64 -8.86 3.47 -16.20
N VAL A 65 -10.06 3.35 -15.63
CA VAL A 65 -10.28 3.20 -14.18
C VAL A 65 -9.79 1.82 -13.72
N VAL A 66 -10.03 0.77 -14.51
CA VAL A 66 -9.49 -0.57 -14.25
C VAL A 66 -7.96 -0.55 -14.20
N VAL A 67 -7.30 0.04 -15.20
CA VAL A 67 -5.83 0.16 -15.23
C VAL A 67 -5.33 0.97 -14.02
N LEU A 68 -5.98 2.09 -13.70
CA LEU A 68 -5.63 2.91 -12.54
C LEU A 68 -5.74 2.12 -11.24
N ASN A 69 -6.81 1.35 -11.06
CA ASN A 69 -7.01 0.51 -9.88
C ASN A 69 -5.99 -0.63 -9.79
N VAL A 70 -5.62 -1.26 -10.90
CA VAL A 70 -4.57 -2.30 -10.93
C VAL A 70 -3.20 -1.73 -10.58
N VAL A 71 -2.85 -0.57 -11.13
CA VAL A 71 -1.60 0.13 -10.79
C VAL A 71 -1.62 0.53 -9.31
N ALA A 72 -2.71 1.12 -8.85
CA ALA A 72 -2.87 1.52 -7.46
C ALA A 72 -2.76 0.29 -6.54
N LEU A 73 -3.36 -0.85 -6.89
CA LEU A 73 -3.30 -2.08 -6.10
C LEU A 73 -1.87 -2.56 -5.98
N SER A 74 -1.11 -2.50 -7.07
CA SER A 74 0.32 -2.83 -7.07
C SER A 74 1.13 -1.94 -6.11
N PHE A 75 0.82 -0.64 -6.07
CA PHE A 75 1.45 0.29 -5.12
C PHE A 75 1.00 0.07 -3.67
N LEU A 76 -0.26 -0.31 -3.42
CA LEU A 76 -0.74 -0.71 -2.10
C LEU A 76 -0.04 -1.96 -1.60
N LEU A 77 0.17 -2.96 -2.46
CA LEU A 77 0.93 -4.17 -2.13
C LEU A 77 2.40 -3.82 -1.82
N LEU A 78 3.02 -2.95 -2.62
CA LEU A 78 4.36 -2.42 -2.33
C LEU A 78 4.39 -1.71 -0.96
N HIS A 79 3.39 -0.87 -0.67
CA HIS A 79 3.25 -0.17 0.59
C HIS A 79 3.17 -1.15 1.77
N ALA A 80 2.28 -2.14 1.70
CA ALA A 80 2.10 -3.15 2.74
C ALA A 80 3.36 -3.99 2.97
N VAL A 81 3.99 -4.49 1.91
CA VAL A 81 5.21 -5.33 2.00
C VAL A 81 6.38 -4.55 2.61
N THR A 82 6.58 -3.30 2.19
CA THR A 82 7.66 -2.46 2.73
C THR A 82 7.39 -2.02 4.18
N TRP A 83 6.13 -1.83 4.55
CA TRP A 83 5.70 -1.59 5.93
C TRP A 83 5.98 -2.80 6.82
N PHE A 84 5.59 -4.02 6.40
CA PHE A 84 5.86 -5.25 7.14
C PHE A 84 7.36 -5.50 7.33
N GLY A 85 8.19 -5.18 6.34
CA GLY A 85 9.66 -5.25 6.48
C GLY A 85 10.24 -4.22 7.47
N SER A 86 9.54 -3.11 7.70
CA SER A 86 9.96 -2.05 8.62
C SER A 86 9.47 -2.28 10.06
N ALA A 87 8.34 -2.97 10.25
CA ALA A 87 7.74 -3.23 11.56
C ALA A 87 8.69 -3.92 12.57
N PRO A 88 9.44 -4.98 12.23
CA PRO A 88 10.39 -5.61 13.16
C PRO A 88 11.54 -4.70 13.58
N ARG A 89 11.84 -3.64 12.80
CA ARG A 89 12.89 -2.66 13.16
C ARG A 89 12.39 -1.62 14.15
N ALA A 90 11.11 -1.29 14.11
CA ALA A 90 10.48 -0.36 15.05
C ALA A 90 10.08 -1.05 16.36
N MET A 91 9.76 -2.35 16.31
CA MET A 91 9.29 -3.11 17.47
C MET A 91 10.39 -4.00 18.03
N VAL A 92 10.99 -3.62 19.17
CA VAL A 92 11.87 -4.51 19.94
C VAL A 92 11.01 -5.39 20.85
N ILE A 93 10.42 -6.44 20.27
CA ILE A 93 9.59 -7.38 21.03
C ILE A 93 10.50 -8.34 21.79
N GLN A 94 10.36 -8.38 23.12
CA GLN A 94 11.03 -9.33 23.99
C GLN A 94 9.99 -10.24 24.65
N VAL A 95 10.17 -11.54 24.54
CA VAL A 95 9.31 -12.55 25.17
C VAL A 95 10.18 -13.40 26.07
N ARG A 96 9.85 -13.47 27.38
CA ARG A 96 10.63 -14.22 28.40
C ARG A 96 12.13 -13.86 28.42
N GLY A 97 12.45 -12.57 28.28
CA GLY A 97 13.82 -12.06 28.27
C GLY A 97 14.61 -12.33 26.98
N ARG A 98 14.02 -12.99 25.97
CA ARG A 98 14.65 -13.21 24.65
C ARG A 98 14.02 -12.29 23.61
N ARG A 99 14.84 -11.66 22.77
CA ARG A 99 14.37 -10.89 21.62
C ARG A 99 13.73 -11.84 20.61
N VAL A 100 12.50 -11.53 20.20
CA VAL A 100 11.82 -12.28 19.13
C VAL A 100 12.58 -12.03 17.83
N PRO A 101 12.95 -13.07 17.07
CA PRO A 101 13.66 -12.89 15.81
C PRO A 101 12.78 -12.10 14.83
N ALA A 102 13.36 -11.14 14.11
CA ALA A 102 12.62 -10.30 13.16
C ALA A 102 11.82 -11.10 12.12
N ARG A 103 12.30 -12.30 11.76
CA ARG A 103 11.60 -13.23 10.87
C ARG A 103 10.27 -13.74 11.45
N ALA A 104 10.21 -13.99 12.76
CA ALA A 104 8.96 -14.41 13.41
C ALA A 104 7.94 -13.27 13.46
N VAL A 105 8.38 -12.04 13.73
CA VAL A 105 7.52 -10.85 13.67
C VAL A 105 6.98 -10.66 12.25
N LEU A 106 7.85 -10.77 11.23
CA LEU A 106 7.46 -10.66 9.83
C LEU A 106 6.47 -11.76 9.42
N ALA A 107 6.74 -13.02 9.79
CA ALA A 107 5.84 -14.14 9.55
C ALA A 107 4.47 -13.92 10.19
N GLY A 108 4.43 -13.38 11.42
CA GLY A 108 3.18 -13.01 12.09
C GLY A 108 2.37 -11.98 11.30
N HIS A 109 3.00 -10.94 10.74
CA HIS A 109 2.32 -9.95 9.90
C HIS A 109 1.76 -10.56 8.61
N TYR A 110 2.54 -11.38 7.92
CA TYR A 110 2.07 -12.06 6.71
C TYR A 110 0.96 -13.07 7.00
N ALA A 111 1.05 -13.82 8.11
CA ALA A 111 0.00 -14.74 8.53
C ALA A 111 -1.29 -13.99 8.87
N ALA A 112 -1.21 -12.90 9.64
CA ALA A 112 -2.36 -12.06 9.94
C ALA A 112 -2.98 -11.47 8.67
N TRP A 113 -2.15 -10.96 7.75
CA TRP A 113 -2.62 -10.42 6.47
C TRP A 113 -3.31 -11.48 5.61
N LEU A 114 -2.77 -12.70 5.54
CA LEU A 114 -3.38 -13.82 4.83
C LEU A 114 -4.74 -14.20 5.44
N VAL A 115 -4.81 -14.33 6.76
CA VAL A 115 -6.07 -14.67 7.48
C VAL A 115 -7.14 -13.61 7.21
N VAL A 116 -6.81 -12.33 7.36
CA VAL A 116 -7.75 -11.23 7.07
C VAL A 116 -8.20 -11.27 5.61
N SER A 117 -7.27 -11.50 4.67
CA SER A 117 -7.60 -11.57 3.24
C SER A 117 -8.54 -12.74 2.92
N VAL A 118 -8.34 -13.90 3.55
CA VAL A 118 -9.23 -15.07 3.40
C VAL A 118 -10.62 -14.78 3.98
N ILE A 119 -10.70 -14.17 5.16
CA ILE A 119 -11.99 -13.79 5.78
C ILE A 119 -12.74 -12.81 4.88
N VAL A 120 -12.07 -11.77 4.38
CA VAL A 120 -12.68 -10.78 3.48
C VAL A 120 -13.12 -11.43 2.17
N ALA A 121 -12.28 -12.28 1.56
CA ALA A 121 -12.63 -12.99 0.34
C ALA A 121 -13.84 -13.91 0.56
N TRP A 122 -13.89 -14.63 1.68
CA TRP A 122 -15.04 -15.45 2.05
C TRP A 122 -16.31 -14.61 2.19
N MET A 123 -16.27 -13.48 2.91
CA MET A 123 -17.42 -12.59 3.07
C MET A 123 -17.93 -11.97 1.76
N VAL A 124 -17.04 -11.77 0.77
CA VAL A 124 -17.41 -11.18 -0.54
C VAL A 124 -17.92 -12.25 -1.52
N LEU A 125 -17.45 -13.49 -1.40
CA LEU A 125 -17.81 -14.60 -2.30
C LEU A 125 -18.96 -15.47 -1.78
N SER A 126 -19.32 -15.37 -0.49
CA SER A 126 -20.47 -16.03 0.14
C SER A 126 -21.77 -15.25 -0.07
#